data_AF-A0A3D5DI86-F1
#
_entry.id   AF-A0A3D5DI86-F1
#
_cell.length_a   1.000
_cell.length_b   1.000
_cell.length_c   1.000
_cell.angle_alpha   90.00
_cell.angle_beta   90.00
_cell.angle_gamma   90.00
#
_symmetry.space_group_name_H-M   'P 1'
#
loop_
_entity.id
_entity.type
_entity.pdbx_description
1 polymer ?
#
loop_
_entity_poly.entity_id
_entity_poly.type
_entity_poly.pdbx_seq_one_letter_code
_entity_poly.pdbx_strand_id
1 'polypeptide(L)' 'MAQINRKAKFSIGQIVRHRLFPFRGVIFDVDPTFNNTEDWWLSIPAEMRPRKDQPYYHLFAENAETTYEAYVSEQN' A
#
# COMPACT_ATOMS: atom_id res chain seq x y z
N MET A 1 -22.50 -6.53 9.23
CA MET A 1 -21.14 -6.01 9.04
C MET A 1 -20.23 -7.21 8.80
N ALA A 2 -19.82 -7.47 7.56
CA ALA A 2 -18.93 -8.58 7.27
C ALA A 2 -17.53 -8.24 7.81
N GLN A 3 -17.04 -9.02 8.77
CA GLN A 3 -15.70 -8.83 9.32
C GLN A 3 -14.68 -9.30 8.28
N ILE A 4 -14.01 -8.35 7.63
CA ILE A 4 -12.92 -8.65 6.68
C ILE A 4 -11.72 -9.11 7.51
N ASN A 5 -11.68 -10.41 7.82
CA ASN A 5 -10.55 -11.05 8.48
C ASN A 5 -9.54 -11.47 7.41
N ARG A 6 -8.78 -10.51 6.89
CA ARG A 6 -7.60 -10.79 6.05
C ARG A 6 -6.35 -10.64 6.90
N LYS A 7 -5.61 -11.74 7.06
CA LYS A 7 -4.31 -11.73 7.71
C LYS A 7 -3.34 -10.94 6.84
N ALA A 8 -2.94 -9.76 7.31
CA ALA A 8 -1.89 -8.96 6.69
C ALA A 8 -0.60 -9.78 6.54
N LYS A 9 0.02 -9.71 5.37
CA LYS A 9 1.30 -10.40 5.08
C LYS A 9 2.49 -9.69 5.69
N PHE A 10 2.40 -8.37 5.84
CA PHE A 10 3.49 -7.54 6.33
C PHE A 10 3.11 -6.90 7.68
N SER A 11 4.12 -6.57 8.47
CA SER A 11 3.95 -6.01 9.81
C SER A 11 4.50 -4.59 9.91
N ILE A 12 3.97 -3.79 10.85
CA ILE A 12 4.53 -2.47 11.18
C ILE A 12 6.00 -2.63 11.62
N GLY A 13 6.86 -1.73 11.15
CA GLY A 13 8.31 -1.76 11.33
C GLY A 13 9.05 -2.63 10.30
N GLN A 14 8.34 -3.41 9.48
CA GLN A 14 8.98 -4.22 8.43
C GLN A 14 9.44 -3.35 7.26
N ILE A 15 10.67 -3.59 6.80
CA ILE A 15 11.19 -3.00 5.55
C ILE A 15 10.74 -3.87 4.38
N VAL A 16 10.07 -3.26 3.41
CA VAL A 16 9.57 -3.90 2.19
C VAL A 16 10.08 -3.19 0.94
N ARG A 17 9.99 -3.87 -0.21
CA ARG A 17 10.32 -3.31 -1.53
C ARG A 17 9.11 -3.44 -2.42
N HIS A 18 8.81 -2.37 -3.16
CA HIS A 18 7.72 -2.42 -4.12
C HIS A 18 8.10 -3.34 -5.29
N ARG A 19 7.15 -4.13 -5.77
CA ARG A 19 7.37 -5.17 -6.79
C ARG A 19 7.67 -4.61 -8.17
N LEU A 20 7.01 -3.52 -8.54
CA LEU A 20 7.14 -2.89 -9.88
C LEU A 20 8.07 -1.66 -9.88
N PHE A 21 7.89 -0.74 -8.94
CA PHE A 21 8.68 0.49 -8.86
C PHE A 21 9.91 0.33 -7.95
N PRO A 22 11.05 0.97 -8.29
CA PRO A 22 12.32 0.77 -7.59
C PRO A 22 12.42 1.62 -6.32
N PHE A 23 11.56 1.35 -5.34
CA PHE A 23 11.63 1.96 -4.01
C PHE A 23 11.50 0.92 -2.90
N ARG A 24 11.99 1.27 -1.72
CA ARG A 24 11.79 0.51 -0.49
C ARG A 24 11.17 1.41 0.57
N GLY A 25 10.58 0.83 1.59
CA GLY A 25 10.09 1.61 2.71
C GLY A 25 9.86 0.78 3.96
N VAL A 26 9.74 1.46 5.09
CA VAL A 26 9.33 0.87 6.37
C VAL A 26 7.85 1.11 6.55
N ILE A 27 7.10 0.05 6.87
CA ILE A 27 5.66 0.14 7.15
C ILE A 27 5.47 0.79 8.51
N PHE A 28 4.67 1.84 8.60
CA PHE A 28 4.32 2.48 9.87
C PHE A 28 2.83 2.35 10.25
N ASP A 29 1.96 2.06 9.28
CA ASP A 29 0.53 1.84 9.52
C ASP A 29 -0.09 0.90 8.47
N VAL A 30 -1.29 0.37 8.76
CA VAL A 30 -2.04 -0.55 7.89
C VAL A 30 -3.55 -0.31 7.98
N ASP A 31 -4.18 -0.12 6.83
CA ASP A 31 -5.63 -0.16 6.71
C ASP A 31 -6.09 -1.59 6.34
N PRO A 32 -7.13 -2.14 6.99
CA PRO A 32 -7.67 -3.47 6.64
C PRO A 32 -8.20 -3.58 5.20
N THR A 33 -8.65 -2.45 4.64
CA THR A 33 -9.15 -2.26 3.28
C THR A 33 -8.74 -0.89 2.76
N PHE A 34 -8.95 -0.64 1.46
CA PHE A 34 -8.73 0.69 0.87
C PHE A 34 -9.41 1.80 1.68
N ASN A 35 -8.63 2.80 2.07
CA ASN A 35 -9.04 3.92 2.91
C ASN A 35 -8.41 5.23 2.40
N ASN A 36 -8.52 5.47 1.09
CA ASN A 36 -8.09 6.71 0.45
C ASN A 36 -9.22 7.24 -0.45
N THR A 37 -9.01 8.36 -1.11
CA THR A 37 -10.05 9.01 -1.92
C THR A 37 -10.36 8.23 -3.19
N GLU A 38 -11.61 8.31 -3.64
CA GLU A 38 -12.01 7.69 -4.90
C GLU A 38 -11.24 8.29 -6.10
N ASP A 39 -10.96 9.59 -6.07
CA ASP A 39 -10.19 10.28 -7.10
C ASP A 39 -8.77 9.71 -7.24
N TRP A 40 -8.11 9.42 -6.10
CA TRP A 40 -6.81 8.74 -6.13
C TRP A 40 -6.92 7.37 -6.80
N TRP A 41 -7.94 6.59 -6.45
CA TRP A 41 -8.17 5.27 -7.05
C TRP A 41 -8.45 5.36 -8.54
N LEU A 42 -9.22 6.36 -8.98
CA LEU A 42 -9.55 6.62 -10.38
C LEU A 42 -8.35 7.13 -11.19
N SER A 43 -7.41 7.83 -10.54
CA SER A 43 -6.16 8.30 -11.16
C SER A 43 -5.23 7.16 -11.59
N ILE A 44 -5.38 5.97 -11.00
CA ILE A 44 -4.61 4.79 -11.37
C ILE A 44 -5.16 4.20 -12.67
N PRO A 45 -4.31 3.85 -13.66
CA PRO A 45 -4.72 3.15 -14.87
C PRO A 45 -5.57 1.92 -14.54
N ALA A 46 -6.67 1.70 -15.25
CA ALA A 46 -7.67 0.70 -14.90
C ALA A 46 -7.10 -0.72 -14.74
N GLU A 47 -6.11 -1.06 -15.56
CA GLU A 47 -5.37 -2.32 -15.56
C GLU A 47 -4.42 -2.52 -14.37
N MET A 48 -4.05 -1.44 -13.68
CA MET A 48 -3.17 -1.45 -12.51
C MET A 48 -3.90 -1.22 -11.19
N ARG A 49 -5.22 -0.98 -11.23
CA ARG A 49 -6.00 -0.65 -10.04
C ARG A 49 -5.96 -1.80 -9.02
N PRO A 50 -5.49 -1.55 -7.79
CA PRO A 50 -5.53 -2.56 -6.75
C PRO A 50 -6.97 -2.82 -6.30
N ARG A 51 -7.26 -4.07 -5.95
CA ARG A 51 -8.56 -4.45 -5.36
C ARG A 51 -8.72 -3.76 -4.01
N LYS A 52 -9.86 -3.12 -3.76
CA LYS A 52 -10.10 -2.36 -2.52
C LYS A 52 -10.25 -3.24 -1.27
N ASP A 53 -10.60 -4.52 -1.45
CA ASP A 53 -10.94 -5.45 -0.38
C ASP A 53 -9.72 -6.14 0.26
N GLN A 54 -8.52 -5.55 0.22
CA GLN A 54 -7.28 -6.11 0.77
C GLN A 54 -6.58 -5.10 1.70
N PRO A 55 -5.61 -5.53 2.53
CA PRO A 55 -4.81 -4.59 3.32
C PRO A 55 -4.03 -3.60 2.45
N TYR A 56 -3.99 -2.34 2.89
CA TYR A 56 -3.16 -1.29 2.34
C TYR A 56 -2.21 -0.78 3.42
N TYR A 57 -0.98 -0.51 3.03
CA TYR A 57 0.10 -0.15 3.94
C TYR A 57 0.53 1.29 3.71
N HIS A 58 0.83 1.99 4.80
CA HIS A 58 1.50 3.28 4.78
C HIS A 58 2.98 3.09 5.06
N LEU A 59 3.83 3.61 4.17
CA LEU A 59 5.27 3.44 4.22
C LEU A 59 5.96 4.79 4.28
N PHE A 60 7.00 4.89 5.09
CA PHE A 60 8.07 5.85 4.82
C PHE A 60 8.99 5.24 3.79
N ALA A 61 8.89 5.72 2.56
CA ALA A 61 9.58 5.19 1.39
C ALA A 61 10.78 6.05 0.99
N GLU A 62 11.74 5.42 0.33
CA GLU A 62 12.89 6.07 -0.29
C GLU A 62 13.22 5.43 -1.64
N ASN A 63 13.71 6.26 -2.57
CA ASN A 63 14.31 5.84 -3.82
C ASN A 63 15.71 6.46 -3.97
N ALA A 64 16.30 6.44 -5.17
CA ALA A 64 17.65 6.98 -5.39
C ALA A 64 17.76 8.51 -5.20
N GLU A 65 16.65 9.23 -5.17
CA GLU A 65 16.62 10.70 -5.23
C GLU A 65 16.03 11.34 -3.97
N THR A 66 15.02 10.72 -3.36
CA THR A 66 14.25 11.34 -2.28
C THR A 66 13.55 10.32 -1.35
N THR A 67 13.00 10.84 -0.25
CA THR A 67 12.15 10.14 0.72
C THR A 67 10.73 10.72 0.71
N TYR A 68 9.71 9.89 0.84
CA TYR A 68 8.32 10.30 0.78
C TYR A 68 7.39 9.30 1.49
N GLU A 69 6.16 9.71 1.78
CA GLU A 69 5.11 8.80 2.26
C GLU A 69 4.43 8.09 1.09
N ALA A 70 4.26 6.78 1.18
CA ALA A 70 3.64 5.97 0.15
C ALA A 70 2.44 5.18 0.70
N TYR A 71 1.37 5.10 -0.09
CA TYR A 71 0.19 4.28 0.18
C TYR A 71 0.13 3.12 -0.81
N VAL A 72 0.31 1.88 -0.34
CA VAL A 72 0.58 0.73 -1.21
C VAL A 72 -0.32 -0.45 -0.86
N SER A 73 -0.95 -1.06 -1.88
CA SER A 73 -1.73 -2.29 -1.72
C SER A 73 -0.85 -3.52 -1.47
N GLU A 74 -1.29 -4.47 -0.65
CA GLU A 74 -0.52 -5.71 -0.34
C GLU A 74 -0.03 -6.52 -1.56
N GLN A 75 -0.75 -6.49 -2.68
CA GLN A 75 -0.37 -7.21 -3.90
C GLN A 75 0.87 -6.64 -4.62
N ASN A 76 1.35 -5.47 -4.21
CA ASN A 76 2.42 -4.72 -4.86
C ASN A 76 3.66 -4.57 -3.97
#